data_AF-A0A0K2B6F5-F1
#
_entry.id   AF-A0A0K2B6F5-F1
#
_cell.length_a   1.000
_cell.length_b   1.000
_cell.length_c   1.000
_cell.angle_alpha   90.00
_cell.angle_beta   90.00
_cell.angle_gamma   90.00
#
_symmetry.space_group_name_H-M   'P 1'
#
loop_
_entity.id
_entity.type
_entity.pdbx_description
1 polymer ?
#
loop_
_entity_poly.entity_id
_entity_poly.type
_entity_poly.pdbx_seq_one_letter_code
_entity_poly.pdbx_strand_id
1 'polypeptide(L)'
;MLTLHPITGGIRDGRHQQYPTPNLPARPVASQAEAEESAVRLFRAYGAISYLRLTDSAGEEVREYRRGDFFQSTSPLRDVHRRVVDQDLGCRATEK
;
A
#
# COMPACT_ATOMS: atom_id res chain seq x y z
N MET A 1 -14.18 2.03 12.68
CA MET A 1 -13.09 1.08 12.35
C MET A 1 -12.81 1.21 10.87
N LEU A 2 -11.56 1.33 10.47
CA LEU A 2 -11.19 1.51 9.06
C LEU A 2 -10.66 0.19 8.48
N THR A 3 -10.92 -0.06 7.20
CA THR A 3 -10.44 -1.27 6.51
C THR A 3 -9.76 -0.90 5.21
N LEU A 4 -8.54 -1.41 5.01
CA LEU A 4 -7.75 -1.19 3.81
C LEU A 4 -7.87 -2.41 2.88
N HIS A 5 -8.48 -2.19 1.73
CA HIS A 5 -8.75 -3.21 0.72
C HIS A 5 -7.72 -3.13 -0.41
N PRO A 6 -6.91 -4.17 -0.62
CA PRO A 6 -6.00 -4.21 -1.74
C PRO A 6 -6.71 -4.59 -3.04
N ILE A 7 -6.64 -3.69 -4.02
CA ILE A 7 -7.18 -3.95 -5.35
C ILE A 7 -6.02 -4.17 -6.30
N THR A 8 -6.00 -5.38 -6.83
CA THR A 8 -4.93 -5.90 -7.67
C THR A 8 -5.46 -6.03 -9.11
N GLY A 9 -4.77 -5.40 -10.05
CA GLY A 9 -4.96 -5.64 -11.48
C GLY A 9 -4.03 -6.76 -11.90
N GLY A 10 -4.53 -7.76 -12.63
CA GLY A 10 -3.73 -8.92 -13.05
C GLY A 10 -2.37 -8.50 -13.60
N ILE A 11 -1.31 -9.21 -13.21
CA ILE A 11 0.07 -8.88 -13.63
C ILE A 11 0.17 -9.22 -15.12
N ARG A 12 0.40 -8.19 -15.94
CA ARG A 12 0.81 -8.37 -17.34
C ARG A 12 2.32 -8.31 -17.39
N ASP A 13 2.97 -9.48 -17.43
CA ASP A 13 4.34 -9.52 -17.94
C ASP A 13 4.28 -9.28 -19.45
N GLY A 14 5.27 -8.58 -20.01
CA GLY A 14 5.36 -8.23 -21.44
C GLY A 14 5.38 -9.42 -22.40
N ARG A 15 5.29 -10.65 -21.85
CA ARG A 15 5.17 -11.94 -22.52
C ARG A 15 3.72 -12.43 -22.67
N HIS A 16 2.73 -11.59 -22.40
CA HIS A 16 1.29 -11.94 -22.48
C HIS A 16 0.85 -13.06 -21.51
N GLN A 17 1.66 -13.41 -20.52
CA GLN A 17 1.23 -14.32 -19.45
C GLN A 17 0.44 -13.53 -18.41
N GLN A 18 -0.81 -13.93 -18.21
CA GLN A 18 -1.66 -13.41 -17.15
C GLN A 18 -1.41 -14.24 -15.89
N TYR A 19 -0.68 -13.66 -14.93
CA TYR A 19 -0.56 -14.30 -13.63
C TYR A 19 -1.87 -14.11 -12.85
N PRO A 20 -2.31 -15.14 -12.09
CA PRO A 20 -3.44 -14.98 -11.21
C PRO A 20 -3.16 -13.85 -10.25
N THR A 21 -4.14 -12.96 -10.14
CA THR A 21 -4.05 -11.82 -9.24
C THR A 21 -3.94 -12.32 -7.80
N PRO A 22 -2.92 -11.92 -7.02
CA PRO A 22 -2.81 -12.38 -5.64
C PRO A 22 -4.04 -11.90 -4.86
N ASN A 23 -4.74 -12.84 -4.23
CA ASN A 23 -5.84 -12.54 -3.32
C ASN A 23 -5.23 -12.06 -2.00
N LEU A 24 -5.13 -10.75 -1.85
CA LEU A 24 -4.59 -10.13 -0.66
C LEU A 24 -5.76 -9.82 0.30
N PRO A 25 -5.69 -10.27 1.56
CA PRO A 25 -6.77 -10.00 2.50
C PRO A 25 -6.85 -8.51 2.82
N ALA A 26 -8.07 -8.04 3.05
CA ALA A 26 -8.30 -6.71 3.59
C ALA A 26 -7.69 -6.60 4.99
N ARG A 27 -7.15 -5.42 5.32
CA ARG A 27 -6.47 -5.18 6.60
C ARG A 27 -7.24 -4.18 7.44
N PRO A 28 -7.65 -4.52 8.67
CA PRO A 28 -8.17 -3.53 9.58
C PRO A 28 -7.06 -2.58 10.00
N VAL A 29 -7.38 -1.29 10.11
CA VAL A 29 -6.46 -0.24 10.57
C VAL A 29 -7.18 0.65 11.58
N ALA A 30 -6.46 1.10 12.61
CA ALA A 30 -7.04 1.89 13.69
C ALA A 30 -7.15 3.37 13.31
N SER A 31 -6.34 3.86 12.38
CA SER A 31 -6.30 5.28 11.98
C SER A 31 -5.92 5.48 10.50
N GLN A 32 -6.13 6.69 9.99
CA GLN A 32 -5.66 7.07 8.64
C GLN A 32 -4.13 7.03 8.53
N ALA A 33 -3.40 7.41 9.58
CA ALA A 33 -1.93 7.35 9.59
C ALA A 33 -1.41 5.91 9.47
N GLU A 34 -2.05 4.97 10.16
CA GLU A 34 -1.75 3.55 10.05
C GLU A 34 -2.17 2.98 8.68
N ALA A 35 -3.26 3.50 8.09
CA ALA A 35 -3.67 3.15 6.73
C ALA A 35 -2.61 3.57 5.71
N GLU A 36 -2.07 4.78 5.82
CA GLU A 36 -1.02 5.31 4.94
C GLU A 36 0.28 4.51 5.06
N GLU A 37 0.70 4.15 6.28
CA GLU A 37 1.87 3.32 6.49
C GLU A 37 1.68 1.89 5.96
N SER A 38 0.52 1.29 6.26
CA SER A 38 0.15 -0.03 5.73
C SER A 38 0.09 -0.01 4.21
N ALA A 39 -0.39 1.09 3.62
CA ALA A 39 -0.42 1.27 2.18
C ALA A 39 1.00 1.25 1.59
N VAL A 40 1.91 2.07 2.12
CA VAL A 40 3.33 2.08 1.72
C VAL A 40 3.93 0.68 1.77
N ARG A 41 3.76 -0.03 2.89
CA ARG A 41 4.33 -1.38 3.09
C ARG A 41 3.74 -2.38 2.08
N LEU A 42 2.43 -2.35 1.84
CA LEU A 42 1.77 -3.22 0.86
C LEU A 42 2.24 -2.95 -0.57
N PHE A 43 2.31 -1.69 -0.98
CA PHE A 43 2.78 -1.33 -2.33
C PHE A 43 4.24 -1.75 -2.56
N ARG A 44 5.10 -1.66 -1.53
CA ARG A 44 6.49 -2.12 -1.59
C ARG A 44 6.60 -3.65 -1.62
N ALA A 45 5.77 -4.35 -0.84
CA ALA A 45 5.77 -5.81 -0.77
C ALA A 45 5.17 -6.48 -2.03
N TYR A 46 4.16 -5.86 -2.64
CA TYR A 46 3.38 -6.46 -3.71
C TYR A 46 3.29 -5.54 -4.93
N GLY A 47 4.08 -5.83 -5.98
CA GLY A 47 4.04 -5.12 -7.26
C GLY A 47 2.69 -5.19 -7.99
N ALA A 48 1.88 -6.21 -7.71
CA ALA A 48 0.59 -6.46 -8.34
C ALA A 48 -0.56 -5.56 -7.85
N ILE A 49 -0.37 -4.84 -6.75
CA ILE A 49 -1.39 -3.91 -6.23
C ILE A 49 -1.44 -2.69 -7.14
N SER A 50 -2.62 -2.46 -7.73
CA SER A 50 -2.90 -1.28 -8.55
C SER A 50 -3.25 -0.09 -7.66
N TYR A 51 -4.16 -0.28 -6.72
CA TYR A 51 -4.54 0.72 -5.72
C TYR A 51 -5.06 0.07 -4.43
N LEU A 52 -5.14 0.85 -3.36
CA LEU A 52 -5.71 0.43 -2.08
C LEU A 52 -6.87 1.34 -1.75
N ARG A 53 -8.01 0.75 -1.38
CA ARG A 53 -9.21 1.48 -0.99
C ARG A 53 -9.36 1.44 0.54
N LEU A 54 -9.51 2.59 1.16
CA LEU A 54 -9.80 2.72 2.58
C LEU A 54 -11.31 2.90 2.75
N THR A 55 -11.95 1.99 3.48
CA THR A 55 -13.37 2.05 3.83
C THR A 55 -13.57 2.27 5.32
N ASP A 56 -14.70 2.84 5.69
CA ASP A 56 -15.14 2.93 7.09
C ASP A 56 -15.95 1.70 7.52
N SER A 57 -16.52 1.76 8.73
CA SER A 57 -17.35 0.68 9.27
C SER A 57 -18.71 0.53 8.59
N ALA A 58 -19.18 1.53 7.85
CA ALA A 58 -20.37 1.44 7.02
C ALA A 58 -20.05 0.86 5.63
N GLY A 59 -18.77 0.72 5.28
CA GLY A 59 -18.30 0.27 3.97
C GLY A 59 -18.13 1.42 2.98
N GLU A 60 -18.28 2.66 3.43
CA GLU A 60 -18.13 3.84 2.58
C GLU A 60 -16.66 4.12 2.30
N GLU A 61 -16.36 4.51 1.06
CA GLU A 61 -15.00 4.86 0.66
C GLU A 61 -14.58 6.19 1.31
N VAL A 62 -13.58 6.10 2.18
CA VAL A 62 -12.96 7.25 2.84
C VAL A 62 -11.86 7.83 1.96
N ARG A 63 -11.07 6.95 1.33
CA ARG A 63 -9.90 7.36 0.53
C ARG A 63 -9.43 6.26 -0.41
N GLU A 64 -8.84 6.66 -1.53
CA GLU A 64 -8.09 5.78 -2.41
C GLU A 64 -6.61 6.16 -2.35
N TYR A 65 -5.74 5.15 -2.29
CA TYR A 65 -4.29 5.30 -2.38
C TYR A 65 -3.80 4.62 -3.64
N ARG A 66 -3.04 5.34 -4.47
CA ARG A 66 -2.42 4.81 -5.68
C ARG A 66 -0.91 4.78 -5.55
N ARG A 67 -0.27 3.85 -6.28
CA ARG A 67 1.20 3.80 -6.34
C ARG A 67 1.82 5.10 -6.89
N GLY A 68 1.10 5.81 -7.77
CA GLY A 68 1.54 7.11 -8.29
C GLY A 68 1.66 8.19 -7.22
N ASP A 69 0.93 8.06 -6.10
CA ASP A 69 0.86 9.08 -5.06
C ASP A 69 2.16 9.18 -4.27
N PHE A 70 3.05 8.18 -4.32
CA PHE A 70 4.39 8.27 -3.71
C PHE A 70 5.30 9.30 -4.38
N PHE A 71 5.07 9.56 -5.66
CA PHE A 71 5.92 10.44 -6.47
C PHE A 71 5.41 11.88 -6.48
N GLN A 72 4.20 12.12 -5.99
CA GLN A 72 3.63 13.46 -5.89
C GLN A 72 4.20 14.18 -4.68
N SER A 73 4.76 15.37 -4.89
CA SER A 73 5.39 16.16 -3.83
C SER A 73 4.44 16.62 -2.73
N THR A 74 3.16 16.75 -3.04
CA THR A 74 2.10 17.19 -2.14
C THR A 74 1.41 16.03 -1.41
N SER A 75 1.76 14.79 -1.73
CA SER A 75 1.10 13.63 -1.16
C SER A 75 1.68 13.28 0.22
N PRO A 76 0.86 13.09 1.25
CA PRO A 76 1.33 12.64 2.56
C PRO A 76 2.03 11.27 2.49
N LEU A 77 1.70 10.45 1.48
CA LEU A 77 2.34 9.15 1.26
C LEU A 77 3.83 9.26 0.92
N ARG A 78 4.30 10.41 0.40
CA ARG A 78 5.73 10.61 0.11
C ARG A 78 6.56 10.62 1.39
N ASP A 79 6.11 11.37 2.39
CA ASP A 79 6.81 11.49 3.68
C ASP A 79 6.75 10.17 4.45
N VAL A 80 5.59 9.50 4.43
CA VAL A 80 5.44 8.17 5.04
C VAL A 80 6.33 7.15 4.33
N HIS A 81 6.41 7.19 2.99
CA HIS A 81 7.30 6.31 2.23
C HIS A 81 8.77 6.50 2.63
N ARG A 82 9.24 7.74 2.71
CA ARG A 82 10.61 8.03 3.17
C ARG A 82 10.86 7.48 4.58
N ARG A 83 9.95 7.75 5.52
CA ARG A 83 10.04 7.26 6.90
C ARG A 83 10.13 5.73 6.99
N VAL A 84 9.29 5.02 6.25
CA VAL A 84 9.29 3.54 6.26
C VAL A 84 10.57 2.99 5.64
N VAL A 85 11.09 3.60 4.57
CA VAL A 85 12.37 3.20 3.97
C VAL A 85 13.52 3.41 4.96
N ASP A 86 13.56 4.56 5.64
CA ASP A 86 14.60 4.87 6.63
C ASP A 86 14.57 3.90 7.82
N GLN A 87 13.38 3.53 8.29
CA GLN A 87 13.20 2.50 9.33
C GLN A 87 13.72 1.13 8.89
N ASP A 88 13.36 0.68 7.68
CA ASP A 88 13.80 -0.61 7.16
C ASP A 88 15.33 -0.67 6.99
N LEU A 89 15.96 0.45 6.60
CA LEU A 89 17.40 0.58 6.49
C LEU A 89 18.09 0.64 7.86
N GLY A 90 17.51 1.36 8.81
CA GLY A 90 18.00 1.46 10.18
C GLY A 90 17.99 0.12 10.91
N CYS A 91 16.91 -0.66 10.79
CA CYS A 91 16.82 -2.01 11.37
C CYS A 91 17.91 -2.95 10.82
N ARG A 92 18.23 -2.87 9.52
CA ARG A 92 19.31 -3.67 8.90
C ARG A 92 20.71 -3.28 9.38
N ALA A 93 20.89 -2.08 9.91
CA ALA A 93 22.17 -1.61 10.43
C ALA A 93 22.45 -2.11 11.86
N THR A 94 21.41 -2.41 12.65
CA THR A 94 21.53 -2.96 14.01
C THR A 94 21.60 -4.48 14.07
N GLU A 95 21.37 -5.17 12.95
CA GLU A 95 21.50 -6.64 12.82
C GLU A 95 22.92 -7.09 12.40
N LYS A 96 23.89 -6.16 12.31
CA LYS A 96 25.31 -6.44 12.05
C LYS A 96 26.16 -6.19 13.28
#